data_AF-A0A7L3KNR1-F1
#
_entry.id   AF-A0A7L3KNR1-F1
#
_cell.length_a   1.000
_cell.length_b   1.000
_cell.length_c   1.000
_cell.angle_alpha   90.00
_cell.angle_beta   90.00
_cell.angle_gamma   90.00
#
_symmetry.space_group_name_H-M   'P 1'
#
loop_
_entity.id
_entity.type
_entity.pdbx_description
1 polymer ?
#
loop_
_entity_poly.entity_id
_entity_poly.type
_entity_poly.pdbx_seq_one_letter_code
_entity_poly.pdbx_strand_id
1 'polypeptide(L)'
;RNCRDTAGQERFRTITTAYYRGAMGIMLVYDITNEKSFDNIKNWIRNIEEHASSDVERMILGNKCDMNEKRQVSKEKGEKVR
;
A
#
# COMPACT_ATOMS: atom_id res chain seq x y z
N ARG A 1 4.04 -30.08 22.26
CA ARG A 1 3.75 -28.68 22.64
C ARG A 1 4.98 -27.86 22.30
N ASN A 2 4.87 -26.90 21.38
CA ASN A 2 5.76 -25.75 21.26
C ASN A 2 5.08 -24.74 20.34
N CYS A 3 4.06 -24.08 20.89
CA CYS A 3 3.47 -22.90 20.28
C CYS A 3 4.45 -21.75 20.50
N ARG A 4 4.98 -21.18 19.41
CA ARG A 4 5.84 -20.02 19.47
C ARG A 4 4.98 -18.77 19.38
N ASP A 5 4.70 -18.19 20.55
CA ASP A 5 4.29 -16.80 20.69
C ASP A 5 5.39 -15.91 20.09
N THR A 6 5.06 -15.14 19.06
CA THR A 6 5.85 -13.96 18.69
C THR A 6 4.91 -12.76 18.68
N ALA A 7 4.57 -12.32 19.89
CA ALA A 7 4.21 -10.93 20.16
C ALA A 7 5.42 -10.05 19.81
N GLY A 8 5.57 -9.78 18.51
CA GLY A 8 6.48 -8.81 17.96
C GLY A 8 5.65 -7.73 17.29
N GLN A 9 5.38 -6.65 18.03
CA GLN A 9 5.34 -5.34 17.40
C GLN A 9 6.62 -5.18 16.55
N GLU A 10 6.57 -4.36 15.49
CA GLU A 10 7.68 -4.05 14.57
C GLU A 10 7.76 -4.82 13.24
N ARG A 11 6.67 -5.41 12.73
CA ARG A 11 6.56 -5.57 11.25
C ARG A 11 6.07 -4.28 10.60
N PHE A 12 6.80 -3.20 10.86
CA PHE A 12 6.90 -2.10 9.92
C PHE A 12 7.29 -2.71 8.58
N ARG A 13 6.54 -2.35 7.53
CA ARG A 13 6.62 -2.90 6.17
C ARG A 13 8.00 -2.67 5.54
N THR A 14 8.99 -3.47 5.93
CA THR A 14 10.24 -3.67 5.20
C THR A 14 10.13 -5.02 4.50
N ILE A 15 9.21 -5.10 3.55
CA ILE A 15 9.17 -6.15 2.52
C ILE A 15 8.68 -5.33 1.32
N THR A 16 9.45 -5.02 0.27
CA THR A 16 9.96 -6.01 -0.68
C THR A 16 10.86 -5.33 -1.72
N THR A 17 11.93 -4.62 -1.32
CA THR A 17 12.89 -4.07 -2.32
C THR A 17 13.76 -5.17 -2.97
N ALA A 18 13.62 -6.42 -2.55
CA ALA A 18 14.38 -7.57 -3.04
C ALA A 18 13.70 -8.38 -4.18
N TYR A 19 12.49 -8.02 -4.65
CA TYR A 19 11.82 -8.69 -5.79
C TYR A 19 11.96 -7.94 -7.13
N TYR A 20 12.73 -6.86 -7.17
CA TYR A 20 12.92 -6.00 -8.35
C TYR A 20 13.64 -6.65 -9.55
N ARG A 21 14.03 -7.94 -9.47
CA ARG A 21 14.65 -8.67 -10.59
C ARG A 21 13.66 -9.46 -11.47
N GLY A 22 12.37 -9.28 -11.29
CA GLY A 22 11.33 -9.90 -12.13
C GLY A 22 9.89 -9.46 -11.87
N ALA A 23 9.64 -8.51 -10.97
CA ALA A 23 8.29 -8.02 -10.72
C ALA A 23 7.90 -6.95 -11.75
N MET A 24 6.91 -7.28 -12.59
CA MET A 24 6.28 -6.37 -13.57
C MET A 24 5.37 -5.31 -12.93
N GLY A 25 5.20 -5.30 -11.61
CA GLY A 25 4.27 -4.37 -10.98
C GLY A 25 4.55 -4.01 -9.52
N ILE A 26 4.08 -2.82 -9.15
CA ILE A 26 4.18 -2.23 -7.82
C ILE A 26 2.80 -2.22 -7.16
N MET A 27 2.73 -2.73 -5.94
CA MET A 27 1.50 -2.75 -5.16
C MET A 27 1.56 -1.76 -3.99
N LEU A 28 0.65 -0.80 -3.99
CA LEU A 28 0.56 0.28 -3.01
C LEU A 28 -0.66 0.06 -2.12
N VAL A 29 -0.45 -0.17 -0.83
CA VAL A 29 -1.54 -0.47 0.09
C VAL A 29 -1.73 0.66 1.09
N TYR A 30 -2.92 1.27 1.11
CA TYR A 30 -3.27 2.34 2.04
C TYR A 30 -4.35 1.90 3.02
N ASP A 31 -4.56 2.67 4.08
CA ASP A 31 -5.56 2.39 5.09
C ASP A 31 -6.79 3.29 4.86
N ILE A 32 -7.98 2.71 4.69
CA ILE A 32 -9.19 3.51 4.41
C ILE A 32 -9.63 4.39 5.59
N THR A 33 -9.18 4.08 6.82
CA THR A 33 -9.51 4.87 8.02
C THR A 33 -8.50 5.98 8.28
N ASN A 34 -7.44 6.08 7.47
CA ASN A 34 -6.37 7.06 7.66
C ASN A 34 -6.08 7.81 6.36
N GLU A 35 -6.58 9.04 6.26
CA GLU A 35 -6.35 9.87 5.08
C GLU A 35 -4.86 10.18 4.83
N LYS A 36 -4.05 10.30 5.89
CA LYS A 36 -2.59 10.53 5.74
C LYS A 36 -1.90 9.37 5.04
N SER A 37 -2.35 8.14 5.27
CA SER A 37 -1.81 6.96 4.56
C SER A 37 -2.12 7.02 3.07
N PHE A 38 -3.27 7.58 2.70
CA PHE A 38 -3.66 7.75 1.31
C PHE A 38 -2.91 8.90 0.62
N ASP A 39 -2.65 10.01 1.34
CA ASP A 39 -1.84 11.10 0.79
C ASP A 39 -0.41 10.65 0.48
N ASN A 40 0.18 9.86 1.37
CA ASN A 40 1.50 9.25 1.13
C ASN A 40 1.53 8.43 -0.17
N ILE A 41 0.45 7.72 -0.51
CA ILE A 41 0.39 6.86 -1.71
C ILE A 41 0.47 7.70 -2.98
N LYS A 42 -0.14 8.89 -3.00
CA LYS A 42 0.00 9.83 -4.12
C LYS A 42 1.45 10.25 -4.32
N ASN A 43 2.16 10.52 -3.22
CA ASN A 43 3.57 10.87 -3.27
C ASN A 43 4.43 9.70 -3.77
N TRP A 44 4.12 8.47 -3.33
CA TRP A 44 4.77 7.26 -3.84
C TRP A 44 4.51 7.05 -5.34
N ILE A 45 3.28 7.25 -5.82
CA ILE A 45 2.95 7.14 -7.25
C ILE A 45 3.78 8.12 -8.06
N ARG A 46 3.82 9.40 -7.65
CA ARG A 46 4.63 10.42 -8.33
C ARG A 46 6.11 10.03 -8.37
N ASN A 47 6.65 9.54 -7.26
CA ASN A 47 8.03 9.12 -7.17
C ASN A 47 8.33 7.93 -8.09
N ILE A 48 7.39 6.97 -8.18
CA ILE A 48 7.46 5.84 -9.11
C ILE A 48 7.38 6.34 -10.56
N GLU A 49 6.51 7.28 -10.89
CA GLU A 49 6.45 7.86 -12.25
C GLU A 49 7.74 8.59 -12.63
N GLU A 50 8.41 9.23 -11.67
CA GLU A 50 9.67 9.93 -11.91
C GLU A 50 10.87 8.98 -12.04
N HIS A 51 10.87 7.82 -11.35
CA HIS A 51 12.05 6.94 -11.27
C HIS A 51 11.89 5.57 -11.94
N ALA A 52 10.66 5.10 -12.19
CA ALA A 52 10.39 3.81 -12.80
C ALA A 52 10.08 3.95 -14.28
N SER A 53 10.41 2.91 -15.05
CA SER A 53 10.02 2.82 -16.46
C SER A 53 8.50 2.71 -16.59
N SER A 54 7.94 3.28 -17.66
CA SER A 54 6.49 3.31 -17.95
C SER A 54 5.83 1.93 -18.09
N ASP A 55 6.63 0.86 -18.08
CA ASP A 55 6.19 -0.54 -18.19
C ASP A 55 5.78 -1.17 -16.85
N VAL A 56 5.97 -0.45 -15.73
CA VAL A 56 5.65 -0.97 -14.40
C VAL A 56 4.16 -0.81 -14.11
N GLU A 57 3.44 -1.92 -14.01
CA GLU A 57 2.03 -1.91 -13.67
C GLU A 57 1.83 -1.55 -12.18
N ARG A 58 0.94 -0.60 -11.88
CA ARG A 58 0.70 -0.16 -10.49
C ARG A 58 -0.69 -0.54 -10.03
N MET A 59 -0.77 -1.18 -8.86
CA MET A 59 -2.03 -1.54 -8.22
C MET A 59 -2.14 -0.89 -6.85
N ILE A 60 -3.26 -0.24 -6.58
CA ILE A 60 -3.54 0.41 -5.29
C ILE A 60 -4.62 -0.38 -4.56
N LEU A 61 -4.37 -0.71 -3.29
CA LEU A 61 -5.29 -1.47 -2.45
C LEU A 61 -5.64 -0.70 -1.19
N GLY A 62 -6.95 -0.54 -0.95
CA GLY A 62 -7.49 -0.03 0.31
C GLY A 62 -7.62 -1.15 1.34
N ASN A 63 -6.78 -1.13 2.36
CA ASN A 63 -6.84 -2.03 3.51
C ASN A 63 -7.89 -1.57 4.53
N LYS A 64 -8.38 -2.50 5.36
CA LYS A 64 -9.41 -2.29 6.39
C LYS A 64 -10.79 -1.92 5.85
N CYS A 65 -11.17 -2.48 4.71
CA CYS A 65 -12.49 -2.24 4.09
C CYS A 65 -13.70 -2.57 4.99
N ASP A 66 -13.49 -3.39 6.03
CA ASP A 66 -14.44 -3.70 7.09
C ASP A 66 -14.81 -2.48 7.97
N MET A 67 -13.90 -1.53 8.16
CA MET A 67 -14.14 -0.34 9.00
C MET A 67 -14.85 0.79 8.25
N ASN A 68 -15.97 0.47 7.61
CA ASN A 68 -16.69 1.41 6.76
C ASN A 68 -17.22 2.64 7.54
N GLU A 69 -17.53 2.47 8.83
CA GLU A 69 -17.98 3.55 9.73
C GLU A 69 -16.86 4.55 10.08
N LYS A 70 -15.60 4.11 10.08
CA LYS A 70 -14.42 4.97 10.31
C LYS A 70 -13.71 5.35 9.01
N ARG A 71 -14.36 5.11 7.87
CA ARG A 71 -13.79 5.40 6.56
C ARG A 71 -13.55 6.90 6.43
N GLN A 72 -12.29 7.26 6.26
CA GLN A 72 -11.88 8.63 5.92
C GLN A 72 -11.64 8.79 4.41
N VAL A 73 -11.37 7.70 3.69
CA VAL A 73 -11.16 7.71 2.24
C VAL A 73 -12.33 7.03 1.53
N SER A 74 -13.14 7.83 0.85
CA SER A 74 -14.25 7.36 0.01
C SER A 74 -13.74 6.45 -1.11
N LYS A 75 -14.53 5.43 -1.49
CA LYS A 75 -14.18 4.52 -2.60
C LYS A 75 -13.85 5.30 -3.88
N GLU A 76 -14.68 6.28 -4.22
CA GLU A 76 -14.48 7.12 -5.40
C GLU A 76 -13.15 7.88 -5.39
N LYS A 77 -12.68 8.31 -4.21
CA LYS A 77 -11.37 8.98 -4.04
C LYS A 77 -10.23 7.99 -4.31
N GLY A 78 -10.39 6.74 -3.86
CA GLY A 78 -9.45 5.65 -4.13
C GLY A 78 -9.40 5.24 -5.61
N GLU A 79 -10.55 5.16 -6.28
CA GLU A 79 -10.65 4.79 -7.70
C GLU A 79 -10.13 5.88 -8.65
N LYS A 80 -10.22 7.15 -8.25
CA LYS A 80 -9.65 8.29 -8.99
C LYS A 80 -8.13 8.35 -8.93
N VAL A 81 -7.50 7.70 -7.95
CA VAL A 81 -6.04 7.60 -7.91
C VAL A 81 -5.66 6.39 -8.75
N ARG A 82 -5.20 6.66 -9.97
CA ARG A 82 -4.75 5.65 -10.93
C ARG A 82 -3.52 6.12 -11.65
#